data_AF-A0A0P7C6K6-F1
#
_entry.id   AF-A0A0P7C6K6-F1
#
_cell.length_a   1.000
_cell.length_b   1.000
_cell.length_c   1.000
_cell.angle_alpha   90.00
_cell.angle_beta   90.00
_cell.angle_gamma   90.00
#
_symmetry.space_group_name_H-M   'P 1'
#
loop_
_entity.id
_entity.type
_entity.pdbx_description
1 polymer ?
#
loop_
_entity_poly.entity_id
_entity_poly.type
_entity_poly.pdbx_seq_one_letter_code
_entity_poly.pdbx_strand_id
1 'polypeptide(L)'
;MQSWIKKVCLAISFLILSGQSCFADSPLRSTQFYEAYEDEEIVQIAAEANGVLNNQLIDFILNKENPIDLKLAAINRLVLLKENLNNSEILVNYAIENGLYQNKSELYRLSDADLKICLAYLQAFDEKVSLSVASSTAWSATYRNKTSFSIHIIYAIIEAQMVNYEDEWCKIYQFTDEVRQNTSLKMDMKPEAVKIIFEYMDLYKEYCEE
;
A
#
# COMPACT_ATOMS: atom_id res chain seq x y z
N MET A 1 30.03 -2.44 -48.75
CA MET A 1 30.47 -2.24 -47.35
C MET A 1 29.54 -1.30 -46.56
N GLN A 2 29.13 -0.16 -47.12
CA GLN A 2 28.28 0.84 -46.45
C GLN A 2 26.86 0.37 -46.05
N SER A 3 26.25 -0.55 -46.81
CA SER A 3 24.90 -1.09 -46.53
C SER A 3 24.88 -2.05 -45.33
N TRP A 4 25.95 -2.82 -45.13
CA TRP A 4 26.06 -3.78 -44.03
C TRP A 4 26.25 -3.09 -42.68
N ILE A 5 27.08 -2.04 -42.67
CA ILE A 5 27.29 -1.18 -41.49
C ILE A 5 25.97 -0.54 -41.04
N LYS A 6 25.12 -0.07 -41.95
CA LYS A 6 23.79 0.48 -41.60
C LYS A 6 22.86 -0.56 -40.97
N LYS A 7 22.86 -1.81 -41.44
CA LYS A 7 22.04 -2.90 -40.88
C LYS A 7 22.55 -3.35 -39.51
N VAL A 8 23.87 -3.40 -39.31
CA VAL A 8 24.50 -3.71 -38.01
C VAL A 8 24.24 -2.59 -37.01
N CYS A 9 24.36 -1.32 -37.40
CA CYS A 9 24.00 -0.20 -36.54
C CYS A 9 22.51 -0.23 -36.15
N LEU A 10 21.60 -0.59 -37.07
CA LEU A 10 20.16 -0.72 -36.77
C LEU A 10 19.87 -1.84 -35.75
N ALA A 11 20.56 -2.98 -35.88
CA ALA A 11 20.42 -4.11 -34.98
C ALA A 11 20.97 -3.81 -33.57
N ILE A 12 22.09 -3.08 -33.48
CA ILE A 12 22.67 -2.64 -32.20
C ILE A 12 21.76 -1.61 -31.51
N SER A 13 21.13 -0.68 -32.25
CA SER A 13 20.17 0.26 -31.66
C SER A 13 18.89 -0.39 -31.15
N PHE A 14 18.49 -1.56 -31.67
CA PHE A 14 17.31 -2.28 -31.19
C PHE A 14 17.57 -3.09 -29.91
N LEU A 15 18.83 -3.51 -29.68
CA LEU A 15 19.23 -4.22 -28.45
C LEU A 15 19.35 -3.28 -27.24
N ILE A 16 19.67 -2.00 -27.45
CA ILE A 16 19.84 -1.01 -26.36
C ILE A 16 18.49 -0.52 -25.79
N LEU A 17 17.37 -0.75 -26.48
CA LEU A 17 16.02 -0.36 -26.04
C LEU A 17 15.34 -1.37 -25.10
N SER A 18 15.97 -2.50 -24.78
CA SER A 18 15.39 -3.54 -23.92
C SER A 18 15.70 -3.40 -22.43
N GLY A 19 16.45 -2.35 -22.04
CA GLY A 19 16.91 -2.13 -20.67
C GLY A 19 16.34 -0.91 -19.96
N GLN A 20 15.21 -0.35 -20.44
CA GLN A 20 14.47 0.59 -19.60
C GLN A 20 13.64 -0.22 -18.62
N SER A 21 14.18 -0.43 -17.42
CA SER A 21 13.34 -0.64 -16.24
C SER A 21 12.45 0.58 -16.12
N CYS A 22 11.27 0.50 -16.73
CA CYS A 22 10.20 1.43 -16.46
C CYS A 22 9.84 1.20 -14.99
N PHE A 23 10.37 2.01 -14.08
CA PHE A 23 9.87 2.13 -12.71
C PHE A 23 8.48 2.82 -12.76
N ALA A 24 7.54 2.22 -13.51
CA ALA A 24 6.11 2.49 -13.35
C ALA A 24 5.59 1.87 -12.04
N ASP A 25 6.39 0.99 -11.45
CA ASP A 25 6.17 0.35 -10.17
C ASP A 25 6.55 1.31 -9.04
N SER A 26 5.61 1.48 -8.11
CA SER A 26 5.75 2.38 -6.96
C SER A 26 5.37 1.63 -5.67
N PRO A 27 5.89 2.03 -4.50
CA PRO A 27 5.74 1.28 -3.25
C PRO A 27 4.32 0.76 -2.98
N LEU A 28 3.28 1.56 -3.19
CA LEU A 28 1.89 1.13 -2.96
C LEU A 28 1.44 0.02 -3.91
N ARG A 29 1.86 0.05 -5.17
CA ARG A 29 1.35 -0.85 -6.22
C ARG A 29 2.16 -2.12 -6.39
N SER A 30 3.38 -2.12 -5.88
CA SER A 30 4.35 -3.19 -6.12
C SER A 30 4.62 -4.03 -4.87
N THR A 31 4.01 -3.68 -3.74
CA THR A 31 4.00 -4.50 -2.52
C THR A 31 2.70 -5.32 -2.45
N GLN A 32 2.62 -6.40 -3.23
CA GLN A 32 1.43 -7.26 -3.37
C GLN A 32 1.31 -8.28 -2.23
N PHE A 33 1.39 -7.82 -0.98
CA PHE A 33 1.45 -8.69 0.20
C PHE A 33 0.15 -9.48 0.46
N TYR A 34 -0.95 -9.17 -0.24
CA TYR A 34 -2.16 -10.00 -0.22
C TYR A 34 -1.89 -11.44 -0.67
N GLU A 35 -0.84 -11.68 -1.47
CA GLU A 35 -0.49 -13.02 -1.98
C GLU A 35 -0.23 -14.02 -0.83
N ALA A 36 0.20 -13.55 0.34
CA ALA A 36 0.38 -14.38 1.53
C ALA A 36 -0.94 -14.80 2.21
N TYR A 37 -2.09 -14.34 1.69
CA TYR A 37 -3.42 -14.54 2.25
C TYR A 37 -4.44 -15.00 1.19
N GLU A 38 -4.01 -15.53 0.05
CA GLU A 38 -4.92 -15.98 -1.03
C GLU A 38 -5.87 -17.10 -0.60
N ASP A 39 -5.49 -17.84 0.44
CA ASP A 39 -6.30 -18.89 1.06
C ASP A 39 -7.39 -18.36 2.00
N GLU A 40 -7.34 -17.08 2.36
CA GLU A 40 -8.32 -16.44 3.23
C GLU A 40 -9.57 -16.02 2.43
N GLU A 41 -10.75 -16.43 2.89
CA GLU A 41 -12.03 -16.19 2.21
C GLU A 41 -12.25 -14.69 1.90
N ILE A 42 -11.89 -13.80 2.82
CA ILE A 42 -12.08 -12.36 2.61
C ILE A 42 -11.20 -11.79 1.49
N VAL A 43 -10.01 -12.35 1.27
CA VAL A 43 -9.11 -11.95 0.18
C VAL A 43 -9.64 -12.46 -1.15
N GLN A 44 -10.27 -13.64 -1.17
CA GLN A 44 -11.00 -14.14 -2.33
C GLN A 44 -12.21 -13.27 -2.66
N ILE A 45 -12.99 -12.85 -1.66
CA ILE A 45 -14.08 -11.88 -1.84
C ILE A 45 -13.54 -10.56 -2.41
N ALA A 46 -12.39 -10.06 -1.92
CA ALA A 46 -11.75 -8.87 -2.47
C ALA A 46 -11.33 -9.05 -3.93
N ALA A 47 -10.83 -10.24 -4.30
CA ALA A 47 -10.43 -10.58 -5.67
C ALA A 47 -11.60 -10.52 -6.67
N GLU A 48 -12.81 -10.84 -6.21
CA GLU A 48 -14.03 -10.86 -7.04
C GLU A 48 -14.77 -9.52 -7.07
N ALA A 49 -14.37 -8.56 -6.24
CA ALA A 49 -15.08 -7.29 -6.05
C ALA A 49 -14.82 -6.25 -7.15
N ASN A 50 -14.05 -6.58 -8.20
CA ASN A 50 -13.74 -5.68 -9.32
C ASN A 50 -13.21 -4.30 -8.88
N GLY A 51 -12.42 -4.31 -7.81
CA GLY A 51 -11.83 -3.13 -7.18
C GLY A 51 -12.76 -2.29 -6.31
N VAL A 52 -14.06 -2.56 -6.27
CA VAL A 52 -15.03 -1.74 -5.52
C VAL A 52 -15.31 -2.34 -4.13
N LEU A 53 -15.19 -1.51 -3.09
CA LEU A 53 -15.44 -1.93 -1.72
C LEU A 53 -16.94 -2.24 -1.50
N ASN A 54 -17.27 -3.52 -1.38
CA ASN A 54 -18.64 -4.00 -1.15
C ASN A 54 -18.97 -4.15 0.34
N ASN A 55 -20.25 -4.37 0.68
CA ASN A 55 -20.69 -4.44 2.09
C ASN A 55 -19.98 -5.55 2.89
N GLN A 56 -19.70 -6.71 2.29
CA GLN A 56 -19.01 -7.80 3.00
C GLN A 56 -17.59 -7.39 3.40
N LEU A 57 -16.85 -6.73 2.51
CA LEU A 57 -15.53 -6.18 2.79
C LEU A 57 -15.59 -5.06 3.84
N ILE A 58 -16.60 -4.19 3.76
CA ILE A 58 -16.79 -3.11 4.74
C ILE A 58 -17.07 -3.68 6.13
N ASP A 59 -18.00 -4.63 6.24
CA ASP A 59 -18.34 -5.27 7.51
C ASP A 59 -17.12 -5.98 8.11
N PHE A 60 -16.31 -6.63 7.27
CA PHE A 60 -15.07 -7.26 7.70
C PHE A 60 -14.04 -6.23 8.22
N ILE A 61 -13.87 -5.11 7.52
CA ILE A 61 -12.95 -4.03 7.94
C ILE A 61 -13.40 -3.40 9.27
N LEU A 62 -14.71 -3.17 9.42
CA LEU A 62 -15.28 -2.50 10.60
C LEU A 62 -15.36 -3.40 11.84
N ASN A 63 -15.32 -4.72 11.67
CA ASN A 63 -15.31 -5.64 12.80
C ASN A 63 -13.96 -5.61 13.53
N LYS A 64 -13.98 -5.24 14.82
CA LYS A 64 -12.79 -5.09 15.66
C LYS A 64 -12.09 -6.40 16.00
N GLU A 65 -12.80 -7.52 15.91
CA GLU A 65 -12.24 -8.84 16.20
C GLU A 65 -11.40 -9.38 15.04
N ASN A 66 -11.56 -8.83 13.83
CA ASN A 66 -10.82 -9.27 12.66
C ASN A 66 -9.36 -8.78 12.70
N PRO A 67 -8.37 -9.64 12.38
CA PRO A 67 -6.96 -9.29 12.37
C PRO A 67 -6.65 -8.12 11.42
N ILE A 68 -5.81 -7.19 11.87
CA ILE A 68 -5.49 -5.98 11.09
C ILE A 68 -4.70 -6.29 9.82
N ASP A 69 -3.79 -7.26 9.87
CA ASP A 69 -3.03 -7.72 8.71
C ASP A 69 -3.94 -8.28 7.60
N LEU A 70 -4.96 -9.05 7.99
CA LEU A 70 -5.93 -9.61 7.07
C LEU A 70 -6.87 -8.53 6.48
N LYS A 71 -7.28 -7.52 7.27
CA LYS A 71 -8.00 -6.36 6.74
C LYS A 71 -7.18 -5.61 5.69
N LEU A 72 -5.90 -5.39 5.97
CA LEU A 72 -4.98 -4.71 5.07
C LEU A 72 -4.68 -5.54 3.81
N ALA A 73 -4.59 -6.86 3.93
CA ALA A 73 -4.42 -7.78 2.80
C ALA A 73 -5.65 -7.76 1.87
N ALA A 74 -6.86 -7.79 2.42
CA ALA A 74 -8.08 -7.63 1.63
C ALA A 74 -8.12 -6.29 0.88
N ILE A 75 -7.70 -5.19 1.53
CA ILE A 75 -7.58 -3.88 0.88
C ILE A 75 -6.51 -3.90 -0.22
N ASN A 76 -5.32 -4.44 0.06
CA ASN A 76 -4.21 -4.56 -0.90
C ASN A 76 -4.66 -5.34 -2.15
N ARG A 77 -5.37 -6.46 -1.97
CA ARG A 77 -5.97 -7.20 -3.09
C ARG A 77 -6.96 -6.34 -3.87
N LEU A 78 -7.89 -5.68 -3.17
CA LEU A 78 -8.97 -4.91 -3.77
C LEU A 78 -8.44 -3.75 -4.64
N VAL A 79 -7.59 -2.90 -4.07
CA VAL A 79 -7.16 -1.64 -4.71
C VAL A 79 -6.27 -1.85 -5.93
N LEU A 80 -5.62 -3.01 -6.06
CA LEU A 80 -4.79 -3.36 -7.21
C LEU A 80 -5.60 -3.85 -8.42
N LEU A 81 -6.89 -4.16 -8.26
CA LEU A 81 -7.73 -4.63 -9.37
C LEU A 81 -8.13 -3.50 -10.33
N LYS A 82 -8.29 -2.28 -9.80
CA LYS A 82 -8.82 -1.16 -10.57
C LYS A 82 -8.44 0.18 -9.96
N GLU A 83 -7.99 1.08 -10.82
CA GLU A 83 -7.62 2.44 -10.45
C GLU A 83 -8.84 3.36 -10.34
N ASN A 84 -8.63 4.50 -9.67
CA ASN A 84 -9.50 5.69 -9.74
C ASN A 84 -10.89 5.47 -9.14
N LEU A 85 -10.91 4.70 -8.05
CA LEU A 85 -12.10 4.40 -7.26
C LEU A 85 -12.09 5.18 -5.95
N ASN A 86 -13.28 5.53 -5.45
CA ASN A 86 -13.48 6.29 -4.22
C ASN A 86 -13.79 5.39 -3.02
N ASN A 87 -13.10 4.26 -2.88
CA ASN A 87 -13.35 3.27 -1.82
C ASN A 87 -13.22 3.87 -0.41
N SER A 88 -12.35 4.87 -0.24
CA SER A 88 -12.20 5.62 1.01
C SER A 88 -13.51 6.33 1.40
N GLU A 89 -14.18 6.96 0.43
CA GLU A 89 -15.46 7.64 0.61
C GLU A 89 -16.61 6.65 0.82
N ILE A 90 -16.60 5.51 0.13
CA ILE A 90 -17.57 4.43 0.34
C ILE A 90 -17.55 3.95 1.79
N LEU A 91 -16.37 3.65 2.34
CA LEU A 91 -16.21 3.22 3.73
C LEU A 91 -16.71 4.28 4.72
N VAL A 92 -16.34 5.55 4.49
CA VAL A 92 -16.77 6.67 5.35
C VAL A 92 -18.29 6.85 5.33
N ASN A 93 -18.91 6.84 4.15
CA ASN A 93 -20.35 7.02 4.02
C ASN A 93 -21.09 5.84 4.66
N TYR A 94 -20.66 4.60 4.43
CA TYR A 94 -21.26 3.43 5.05
C TYR A 94 -21.25 3.53 6.58
N ALA A 95 -20.12 3.92 7.17
CA ALA A 95 -20.00 4.03 8.63
C ALA A 95 -20.93 5.12 9.21
N ILE A 96 -21.15 6.21 8.48
CA ILE A 96 -22.07 7.29 8.91
C ILE A 96 -23.53 6.88 8.73
N GLU A 97 -23.88 6.32 7.57
CA GLU A 97 -25.24 5.89 7.24
C GLU A 97 -25.74 4.78 8.17
N ASN A 98 -24.85 3.93 8.66
CA ASN A 98 -25.15 2.89 9.65
C ASN A 98 -25.02 3.37 11.11
N GLY A 99 -24.81 4.67 11.35
CA GLY A 99 -24.84 5.27 12.68
C GLY A 99 -23.63 4.96 13.57
N LEU A 100 -22.51 4.47 13.00
CA LEU A 100 -21.28 4.23 13.76
C LEU A 100 -20.57 5.54 14.13
N TYR A 101 -20.76 6.59 13.31
CA TYR A 101 -20.27 7.95 13.54
C TYR A 101 -21.31 8.95 13.06
N GLN A 102 -21.44 10.11 13.71
CA GLN A 102 -22.44 11.12 13.34
C GLN A 102 -22.07 11.85 12.04
N ASN A 103 -20.78 12.01 11.75
CA ASN A 103 -20.29 12.70 10.55
C ASN A 103 -18.81 12.37 10.27
N LYS A 104 -18.30 12.84 9.12
CA LYS A 104 -16.90 12.63 8.69
C LYS A 104 -15.90 13.13 9.75
N SER A 105 -16.13 14.31 10.34
CA SER A 105 -15.23 14.90 11.35
C SER A 105 -15.11 14.02 12.59
N GLU A 106 -16.24 13.47 13.06
CA GLU A 106 -16.23 12.53 14.18
C GLU A 106 -15.49 11.24 13.84
N LEU A 107 -15.73 10.64 12.67
CA LEU A 107 -15.03 9.45 12.21
C LEU A 107 -13.51 9.67 12.22
N TYR A 108 -13.03 10.72 11.53
CA TYR A 108 -11.60 11.04 11.48
C TYR A 108 -11.01 11.37 12.86
N ARG A 109 -11.80 11.85 13.82
CA ARG A 109 -11.31 12.15 15.17
C ARG A 109 -11.34 10.94 16.10
N LEU A 110 -12.35 10.07 16.00
CA LEU A 110 -12.67 9.06 17.02
C LEU A 110 -12.41 7.62 16.60
N SER A 111 -12.24 7.33 15.30
CA SER A 111 -11.94 5.96 14.86
C SER A 111 -10.69 5.39 15.55
N ASP A 112 -10.71 4.08 15.78
CA ASP A 112 -9.56 3.36 16.34
C ASP A 112 -8.43 3.23 15.30
N ALA A 113 -7.28 2.72 15.74
CA ALA A 113 -6.09 2.65 14.92
C ALA A 113 -6.29 1.77 13.66
N ASP A 114 -6.99 0.66 13.81
CA ASP A 114 -7.30 -0.28 12.73
C ASP A 114 -8.13 0.38 11.63
N LEU A 115 -9.28 0.98 11.98
CA LEU A 115 -10.10 1.66 10.98
C LEU A 115 -9.36 2.84 10.35
N LYS A 116 -8.52 3.55 11.11
CA LYS A 116 -7.70 4.64 10.57
C LYS A 116 -6.70 4.16 9.53
N ILE A 117 -5.95 3.10 9.81
CA ILE A 117 -4.95 2.64 8.83
C ILE A 117 -5.63 2.06 7.59
N CYS A 118 -6.75 1.35 7.74
CA CYS A 118 -7.53 0.87 6.61
C CYS A 118 -8.03 2.04 5.75
N LEU A 119 -8.56 3.09 6.38
CA LEU A 119 -8.99 4.29 5.68
C LEU A 119 -7.83 5.01 4.99
N ALA A 120 -6.70 5.20 5.68
CA ALA A 120 -5.52 5.81 5.12
C ALA A 120 -4.98 5.04 3.90
N TYR A 121 -5.00 3.71 3.98
CA TYR A 121 -4.54 2.88 2.89
C TYR A 121 -5.46 2.98 1.68
N LEU A 122 -6.79 2.95 1.87
CA LEU A 122 -7.75 3.23 0.78
C LEU A 122 -7.58 4.63 0.19
N GLN A 123 -7.34 5.64 1.02
CA GLN A 123 -7.09 7.02 0.57
C GLN A 123 -5.85 7.12 -0.31
N ALA A 124 -4.81 6.32 -0.04
CA ALA A 124 -3.56 6.37 -0.79
C ALA A 124 -3.72 5.93 -2.26
N PHE A 125 -4.80 5.23 -2.62
CA PHE A 125 -5.15 4.84 -3.99
C PHE A 125 -6.25 5.71 -4.61
N ASP A 126 -6.82 6.66 -3.87
CA ASP A 126 -7.92 7.51 -4.33
C ASP A 126 -7.37 8.79 -4.96
N GLU A 127 -7.50 8.95 -6.28
CA GLU A 127 -6.99 10.12 -7.02
C GLU A 127 -7.58 11.45 -6.53
N LYS A 128 -8.73 11.43 -5.84
CA LYS A 128 -9.36 12.64 -5.29
C LYS A 128 -8.79 13.03 -3.93
N VAL A 129 -7.95 12.17 -3.33
CA VAL A 129 -7.33 12.36 -2.03
C VAL A 129 -5.84 12.52 -2.22
N SER A 130 -5.26 13.60 -1.68
CA SER A 130 -3.81 13.77 -1.74
C SER A 130 -3.11 12.76 -0.83
N LEU A 131 -1.93 12.27 -1.24
CA LEU A 131 -1.12 11.37 -0.41
C LEU A 131 -0.79 11.97 0.97
N SER A 132 -0.70 13.30 1.08
CA SER A 132 -0.53 13.97 2.38
C SER A 132 -1.70 13.76 3.35
N VAL A 133 -2.94 13.68 2.84
CA VAL A 133 -4.12 13.36 3.66
C VAL A 133 -4.09 11.90 4.09
N ALA A 134 -3.72 10.99 3.18
CA ALA A 134 -3.54 9.58 3.50
C ALA A 134 -2.46 9.37 4.57
N SER A 135 -1.29 9.97 4.39
CA SER A 135 -0.18 9.97 5.35
C SER A 135 -0.59 10.51 6.72
N SER A 136 -1.26 11.67 6.79
CA SER A 136 -1.74 12.23 8.06
C SER A 136 -2.72 11.30 8.79
N THR A 137 -3.59 10.62 8.03
CA THR A 137 -4.53 9.63 8.57
C THR A 137 -3.78 8.39 9.10
N ALA A 138 -2.78 7.90 8.37
CA ALA A 138 -1.94 6.77 8.77
C ALA A 138 -1.08 7.10 10.00
N TRP A 139 -0.47 8.27 10.05
CA TRP A 139 0.25 8.78 11.23
C TRP A 139 -0.66 8.85 12.47
N SER A 140 -1.92 9.25 12.29
CA SER A 140 -2.90 9.21 13.39
C SER A 140 -3.17 7.78 13.90
N ALA A 141 -3.08 6.77 13.02
CA ALA A 141 -3.19 5.36 13.40
C ALA A 141 -1.98 4.90 14.24
N THR A 142 -0.75 5.21 13.82
CA THR A 142 0.48 4.84 14.57
C THR A 142 0.53 5.51 15.95
N TYR A 143 0.03 6.74 16.08
CA TYR A 143 -0.07 7.41 17.38
C TYR A 143 -1.01 6.68 18.35
N ARG A 144 -2.08 6.08 17.83
CA ARG A 144 -3.09 5.34 18.62
C ARG A 144 -2.69 3.91 18.92
N ASN A 145 -1.97 3.27 18.01
CA ASN A 145 -1.40 1.95 18.21
C ASN A 145 0.09 1.99 17.87
N LYS A 146 0.91 2.10 18.92
CA LYS A 146 2.37 2.26 18.84
C LYS A 146 3.12 0.95 18.67
N THR A 147 2.43 -0.19 18.62
CA THR A 147 3.06 -1.50 18.68
C THR A 147 2.70 -2.41 17.51
N SER A 148 1.63 -2.17 16.76
CA SER A 148 1.30 -3.00 15.60
C SER A 148 2.33 -2.84 14.48
N PHE A 149 2.96 -3.94 14.07
CA PHE A 149 3.85 -3.95 12.90
C PHE A 149 3.07 -3.60 11.63
N SER A 150 1.89 -4.21 11.43
CA SER A 150 1.03 -4.00 10.27
C SER A 150 0.65 -2.53 10.06
N ILE A 151 0.30 -1.82 11.14
CA ILE A 151 -0.05 -0.40 11.07
C ILE A 151 1.16 0.45 10.65
N HIS A 152 2.33 0.17 11.23
CA HIS A 152 3.53 0.95 10.95
C HIS A 152 4.10 0.68 9.56
N ILE A 153 4.08 -0.57 9.08
CA ILE A 153 4.61 -0.89 7.76
C ILE A 153 3.75 -0.28 6.64
N ILE A 154 2.42 -0.26 6.79
CA ILE A 154 1.54 0.43 5.82
C ILE A 154 1.76 1.93 5.83
N TYR A 155 1.92 2.54 7.01
CA TYR A 155 2.29 3.95 7.09
C TYR A 155 3.62 4.22 6.37
N ALA A 156 4.64 3.40 6.60
CA ALA A 156 5.94 3.54 5.94
C ALA A 156 5.85 3.38 4.41
N ILE A 157 5.01 2.47 3.89
CA ILE A 157 4.78 2.33 2.44
C ILE A 157 4.12 3.59 1.87
N ILE A 158 3.16 4.19 2.59
CA ILE A 158 2.53 5.46 2.18
C ILE A 158 3.56 6.60 2.17
N GLU A 159 4.44 6.69 3.17
CA GLU A 159 5.53 7.69 3.19
C GLU A 159 6.52 7.46 2.04
N ALA A 160 6.89 6.20 1.80
CA ALA A 160 7.78 5.80 0.71
C ALA A 160 7.21 6.20 -0.66
N GLN A 161 5.90 6.08 -0.86
CA GLN A 161 5.23 6.53 -2.09
C GLN A 161 5.37 8.04 -2.33
N MET A 162 5.47 8.83 -1.27
CA MET A 162 5.54 10.29 -1.34
C MET A 162 6.94 10.83 -1.67
N VAL A 163 7.96 9.97 -1.64
CA VAL A 163 9.34 10.39 -1.92
C VAL A 163 9.47 10.84 -3.37
N ASN A 164 10.18 11.96 -3.57
CA ASN A 164 10.53 12.42 -4.91
C ASN A 164 11.67 11.56 -5.48
N TYR A 165 11.40 10.89 -6.59
CA TYR A 165 12.30 9.97 -7.32
C TYR A 165 13.46 10.67 -8.05
N GLU A 166 13.70 11.96 -7.83
CA GLU A 166 14.80 12.66 -8.50
C GLU A 166 16.11 12.58 -7.69
N ASP A 167 16.07 12.54 -6.35
CA ASP A 167 17.29 12.59 -5.52
C ASP A 167 17.24 11.77 -4.20
N GLU A 168 16.08 11.22 -3.79
CA GLU A 168 15.91 10.63 -2.45
C GLU A 168 15.61 9.12 -2.45
N TRP A 169 16.07 8.35 -3.45
CA TRP A 169 15.74 6.91 -3.59
C TRP A 169 16.05 6.07 -2.34
N CYS A 170 17.16 6.33 -1.64
CA CYS A 170 17.49 5.64 -0.39
C CYS A 170 16.41 5.80 0.69
N LYS A 171 15.70 6.93 0.70
CA LYS A 171 14.65 7.24 1.68
C LYS A 171 13.45 6.29 1.56
N ILE A 172 13.15 5.83 0.35
CA ILE A 172 12.10 4.83 0.08
C ILE A 172 12.39 3.54 0.85
N TYR A 173 13.64 3.06 0.76
CA TYR A 173 14.12 1.92 1.55
C TYR A 173 14.07 2.21 3.05
N GLN A 174 14.64 3.34 3.49
CA GLN A 174 14.78 3.69 4.90
C GLN A 174 13.45 3.69 5.65
N PHE A 175 12.37 4.24 5.06
CA PHE A 175 11.06 4.27 5.71
C PHE A 175 10.58 2.88 6.16
N THR A 176 10.72 1.87 5.31
CA THR A 176 10.26 0.50 5.62
C THR A 176 11.30 -0.28 6.42
N ASP A 177 12.59 -0.03 6.20
CA ASP A 177 13.67 -0.67 6.96
C ASP A 177 13.66 -0.26 8.44
N GLU A 178 13.35 1.00 8.75
CA GLU A 178 13.16 1.48 10.13
C GLU A 178 12.07 0.67 10.86
N VAL A 179 10.97 0.34 10.18
CA VAL A 179 9.90 -0.48 10.75
C VAL A 179 10.36 -1.91 11.00
N ARG A 180 11.09 -2.51 10.06
CA ARG A 180 11.65 -3.88 10.19
C ARG A 180 12.63 -4.00 11.34
N GLN A 181 13.44 -2.98 11.57
CA GLN A 181 14.45 -2.97 12.64
C GLN A 181 13.86 -2.61 14.01
N ASN A 182 12.63 -2.10 14.05
CA ASN A 182 12.00 -1.68 15.30
C ASN A 182 11.51 -2.88 16.13
N THR A 183 12.35 -3.34 17.06
CA THR A 183 12.06 -4.47 17.96
C THR A 183 10.98 -4.19 19.00
N SER A 184 10.46 -2.96 19.09
CA SER A 184 9.33 -2.63 19.98
C SER A 184 7.97 -2.95 19.37
N LEU A 185 7.92 -3.19 18.05
CA LEU A 185 6.70 -3.58 17.35
C LEU A 185 6.41 -5.07 17.57
N LYS A 186 5.15 -5.37 17.84
CA LYS A 186 4.58 -6.70 17.82
C LYS A 186 4.36 -7.10 16.36
N MET A 187 5.01 -8.19 15.95
CA MET A 187 4.75 -8.83 14.66
C MET A 187 3.32 -9.39 14.66
N ASP A 188 2.42 -8.69 13.98
CA ASP A 188 1.01 -9.05 13.80
C ASP A 188 0.63 -9.23 12.32
N MET A 189 1.63 -9.35 11.45
CA MET A 189 1.52 -9.64 10.02
C MET A 189 2.15 -11.01 9.74
N LYS A 190 1.57 -11.80 8.81
CA LYS A 190 2.18 -13.06 8.34
C LYS A 190 3.62 -12.82 7.85
N PRO A 191 4.62 -13.64 8.27
CA PRO A 191 6.00 -13.50 7.82
C PRO A 191 6.17 -13.52 6.30
N GLU A 192 5.34 -14.29 5.60
CA GLU A 192 5.32 -14.37 4.13
C GLU A 192 4.92 -13.04 3.50
N ALA A 193 3.95 -12.33 4.09
CA ALA A 193 3.54 -11.00 3.66
C ALA A 193 4.67 -9.98 3.87
N VAL A 194 5.35 -10.05 5.01
CA VAL A 194 6.53 -9.23 5.31
C VAL A 194 7.62 -9.47 4.26
N LYS A 195 7.88 -10.74 3.92
CA LYS A 195 8.85 -11.10 2.87
C LYS A 195 8.52 -10.45 1.53
N ILE A 196 7.27 -10.52 1.08
CA ILE A 196 6.82 -9.91 -0.18
C ILE A 196 7.01 -8.39 -0.18
N ILE A 197 6.68 -7.72 0.94
CA ILE A 197 6.91 -6.27 1.07
C ILE A 197 8.40 -5.97 0.87
N PHE A 198 9.29 -6.65 1.59
CA PHE A 198 10.71 -6.35 1.55
C PHE A 198 11.41 -6.84 0.28
N GLU A 199 10.89 -7.85 -0.41
CA GLU A 199 11.38 -8.22 -1.74
C GLU A 199 11.33 -7.05 -2.73
N TYR A 200 10.30 -6.21 -2.63
CA TYR A 200 10.21 -4.98 -3.42
C TYR A 200 10.97 -3.81 -2.78
N MET A 201 10.75 -3.55 -1.49
CA MET A 201 11.31 -2.36 -0.84
C MET A 201 12.85 -2.40 -0.73
N ASP A 202 13.45 -3.59 -0.61
CA ASP A 202 14.91 -3.74 -0.55
C ASP A 202 15.59 -3.46 -1.91
N LEU A 203 14.84 -3.39 -3.02
CA LEU A 203 15.39 -2.95 -4.31
C LEU A 203 15.95 -1.52 -4.23
N TYR A 204 15.38 -0.68 -3.37
CA TYR A 204 15.81 0.71 -3.18
C TYR A 204 17.07 0.83 -2.30
N LYS A 205 17.55 -0.27 -1.71
CA LYS A 205 18.74 -0.26 -0.84
C LYS A 205 20.01 0.10 -1.61
N GLU A 206 20.08 -0.23 -2.90
CA GLU A 206 21.24 0.05 -3.74
C GLU A 206 21.56 1.55 -3.87
N TYR A 207 20.57 2.41 -3.58
CA TYR A 207 20.72 3.86 -3.65
C TYR A 207 21.20 4.49 -2.33
N CYS A 208 21.40 3.69 -1.29
CA CYS A 208 21.98 4.18 -0.04
C CYS A 208 23.51 4.17 -0.12
N GLU A 209 24.14 5.32 0.14
CA GLU A 209 25.60 5.42 0.27
C GLU A 209 26.08 4.60 1.50
N GLU A 210 27.27 4.00 1.39
CA GLU A 210 27.93 3.24 2.48
C GLU A 210 28.46 4.13 3.61
#